data_AF-A0A8T0PNV2-F1
#
_entry.id   AF-A0A8T0PNV2-F1
#
_cell.length_a   1.000
_cell.length_b   1.000
_cell.length_c   1.000
_cell.angle_alpha   90.00
_cell.angle_beta   90.00
_cell.angle_gamma   90.00
#
_symmetry.space_group_name_H-M   'P 1'
#
loop_
_entity.id
_entity.type
_entity.pdbx_description
1 polymer ?
#
loop_
_entity_poly.entity_id
_entity_poly.type
_entity_poly.pdbx_seq_one_letter_code
_entity_poly.pdbx_strand_id
1 'polypeptide(L)'
;MSSTVRASTGDIPSSTAGEAAIGIGVVATIAASAVAGEDAAIVTVAKCNEDEDYREQADQEMKMHQSYRIKALLCRKGYTYCLICHLASGEKELPKDQNKIEHHNITAHCCPGIKCVRAGCFTRARYSRDIGLHQYVCHKLS
;
A
#
# COMPACT_ATOMS: atom_id res chain seq x y z
N MET A 1 -28.93 -27.84 -49.03
CA MET A 1 -28.43 -26.45 -49.17
C MET A 1 -27.35 -26.26 -48.10
N SER A 2 -26.14 -26.82 -48.27
CA SER A 2 -24.98 -26.27 -48.99
C SER A 2 -24.73 -24.79 -48.73
N SER A 3 -23.68 -24.48 -47.95
CA SER A 3 -22.64 -23.51 -48.29
C SER A 3 -21.41 -23.69 -47.39
N THR A 4 -20.31 -24.08 -48.01
CA THR A 4 -18.93 -24.10 -47.50
C THR A 4 -18.19 -22.90 -48.09
N VAL A 5 -17.49 -22.08 -47.30
CA VAL A 5 -16.42 -21.15 -47.77
C VAL A 5 -15.45 -20.94 -46.58
N ARG A 6 -14.32 -21.66 -46.54
CA ARG A 6 -12.94 -21.33 -46.98
C ARG A 6 -12.14 -20.43 -46.03
N ALA A 7 -10.97 -20.98 -45.68
CA ALA A 7 -9.85 -20.36 -44.97
C ALA A 7 -9.22 -19.20 -45.73
N SER A 8 -8.54 -18.32 -45.01
CA SER A 8 -7.55 -17.40 -45.56
C SER A 8 -6.38 -17.27 -44.59
N THR A 9 -5.24 -17.76 -45.05
CA THR A 9 -3.88 -17.58 -44.56
C THR A 9 -3.45 -16.12 -44.71
N GLY A 10 -2.75 -15.59 -43.70
CA GLY A 10 -2.06 -14.30 -43.76
C GLY A 10 -0.83 -14.35 -42.87
N ASP A 11 0.34 -14.40 -43.51
CA ASP A 11 1.69 -14.44 -42.94
C ASP A 11 2.28 -13.02 -42.75
N ILE A 12 2.99 -12.82 -41.62
CA ILE A 12 4.27 -12.07 -41.43
C ILE A 12 4.20 -10.51 -41.41
N PRO A 13 4.93 -9.76 -40.53
CA PRO A 13 6.30 -10.04 -40.08
C PRO A 13 6.67 -9.95 -38.59
N SER A 14 7.77 -10.65 -38.34
CA SER A 14 8.76 -10.51 -37.26
C SER A 14 9.21 -9.06 -37.05
N SER A 15 9.24 -8.61 -35.79
CA SER A 15 9.86 -7.36 -35.37
C SER A 15 10.99 -7.65 -34.39
N THR A 16 12.18 -7.21 -34.78
CA THR A 16 13.43 -7.27 -34.03
C THR A 16 13.61 -6.06 -33.10
N ALA A 17 14.32 -6.31 -32.01
CA ALA A 17 15.14 -5.38 -31.22
C ALA A 17 14.44 -4.46 -30.21
N GLY A 18 15.00 -4.45 -28.99
CA GLY A 18 14.82 -3.38 -28.01
C GLY A 18 14.91 -3.85 -26.55
N GLU A 19 16.12 -4.03 -26.05
CA GLU A 19 16.40 -4.20 -24.61
C GLU A 19 15.81 -3.04 -23.80
N ALA A 20 14.97 -3.34 -22.80
CA ALA A 20 14.49 -2.36 -21.83
C ALA A 20 15.40 -2.39 -20.59
N ALA A 21 16.51 -1.66 -20.66
CA ALA A 21 17.27 -1.27 -19.47
C ALA A 21 16.52 -0.14 -18.75
N ILE A 22 15.86 -0.45 -17.62
CA ILE A 22 15.28 0.56 -16.73
C ILE A 22 16.28 0.83 -15.61
N GLY A 23 17.30 1.64 -15.92
CA GLY A 23 18.13 2.28 -14.91
C GLY A 23 17.46 3.57 -14.47
N ILE A 24 16.79 3.57 -13.32
CA ILE A 24 16.27 4.81 -12.72
C ILE A 24 17.44 5.52 -12.03
N GLY A 25 18.04 6.46 -12.74
CA GLY A 25 19.05 7.37 -12.21
C GLY A 25 18.43 8.33 -11.20
N VAL A 26 18.91 8.26 -9.96
CA VAL A 26 18.65 9.23 -8.89
C VAL A 26 19.32 10.55 -9.27
N VAL A 27 18.53 11.61 -9.47
CA VAL A 27 19.06 12.98 -9.59
C VAL A 27 19.28 13.52 -8.18
N ALA A 28 20.50 13.37 -7.67
CA ALA A 28 20.95 14.09 -6.49
C ALA A 28 21.46 15.47 -6.92
N THR A 29 20.76 16.54 -6.55
CA THR A 29 21.29 17.90 -6.67
C THR A 29 22.40 18.08 -5.63
N ILE A 30 23.65 18.08 -6.08
CA ILE A 30 24.82 18.29 -5.22
C ILE A 30 25.10 19.79 -5.20
N ALA A 31 24.87 20.44 -4.07
CA ALA A 31 25.35 21.81 -3.83
C ALA A 31 26.88 21.77 -3.66
N ALA A 32 27.61 22.19 -4.69
CA ALA A 32 29.07 22.33 -4.64
C ALA A 32 29.42 23.60 -3.84
N SER A 33 30.07 23.43 -2.68
CA SER A 33 30.81 24.52 -2.04
C SER A 33 32.30 24.24 -2.24
N ALA A 34 32.95 25.08 -3.04
CA ALA A 34 34.35 24.98 -3.39
C ALA A 34 35.27 25.27 -2.20
N VAL A 35 36.23 24.39 -1.94
CA VAL A 35 37.46 24.73 -1.23
C VAL A 35 38.63 24.09 -1.98
N ALA A 36 39.58 24.94 -2.38
CA ALA A 36 40.83 24.56 -3.02
C ALA A 36 41.83 24.05 -1.96
N GLY A 37 42.57 22.99 -2.28
CA GLY A 37 43.67 22.49 -1.45
C GLY A 37 43.75 20.96 -1.45
N GLU A 38 44.96 20.47 -1.67
CA GLU A 38 45.30 19.12 -2.12
C GLU A 38 45.22 18.04 -1.03
N ASP A 39 44.98 16.78 -1.45
CA ASP A 39 45.09 15.51 -0.70
C ASP A 39 44.30 15.37 0.63
N ALA A 40 42.98 15.24 0.50
CA ALA A 40 42.18 14.53 1.50
C ALA A 40 41.18 13.62 0.78
N ALA A 41 41.41 12.30 0.87
CA ALA A 41 40.38 11.31 0.60
C ALA A 41 39.23 11.54 1.60
N ILE A 42 38.25 12.35 1.19
CA ILE A 42 36.99 12.49 1.91
C ILE A 42 36.26 11.16 1.71
N VAL A 43 36.50 10.23 2.62
CA VAL A 43 35.57 9.13 2.87
C VAL A 43 34.30 9.78 3.37
N THR A 44 33.38 10.07 2.46
CA THR A 44 32.01 10.43 2.80
C THR A 44 31.40 9.21 3.47
N VAL A 45 31.50 9.15 4.80
CA VAL A 45 30.68 8.26 5.60
C VAL A 45 29.26 8.78 5.45
N ALA A 46 28.51 8.19 4.52
CA ALA A 46 27.06 8.24 4.54
C ALA A 46 26.64 7.65 5.90
N LYS A 47 26.39 8.51 6.89
CA LYS A 47 25.58 8.11 8.04
C LYS A 47 24.20 7.85 7.48
N CYS A 48 23.92 6.59 7.16
CA CYS A 48 22.58 6.11 6.94
C CYS A 48 21.81 6.41 8.23
N ASN A 49 20.96 7.43 8.21
CA ASN A 49 20.08 7.76 9.33
C ASN A 49 18.89 6.78 9.32
N GLU A 50 19.17 5.49 9.46
CA GLU A 50 18.17 4.41 9.49
C GLU A 50 17.08 4.68 10.55
N ASP A 51 17.44 5.40 11.62
CA ASP A 51 16.53 5.82 12.68
C ASP A 51 15.49 6.87 12.24
N GLU A 52 15.82 7.76 11.30
CA GLU A 52 14.88 8.78 10.81
C GLU A 52 13.88 8.18 9.83
N ASP A 53 14.35 7.31 8.92
CA ASP A 53 13.51 6.61 7.95
C ASP A 53 12.47 5.72 8.68
N TYR A 54 12.88 5.04 9.75
CA TYR A 54 11.98 4.25 10.59
C TYR A 54 10.90 5.10 11.26
N ARG A 55 11.27 6.27 11.81
CA ARG A 55 10.31 7.19 12.45
C ARG A 55 9.32 7.75 11.43
N GLU A 56 9.79 8.16 10.26
CA GLU A 56 8.92 8.69 9.20
C GLU A 56 7.92 7.63 8.73
N GLN A 57 8.36 6.37 8.59
CA GLN A 57 7.47 5.26 8.26
C GLN A 57 6.41 5.05 9.36
N ALA A 58 6.81 5.03 10.62
CA ALA A 58 5.89 4.86 11.75
C ALA A 58 4.85 6.01 11.83
N ASP A 59 5.27 7.25 11.57
CA ASP A 59 4.39 8.42 11.51
C ASP A 59 3.40 8.32 10.34
N GLN A 60 3.85 7.83 9.19
CA GLN A 60 2.99 7.63 8.04
C GLN A 60 1.95 6.53 8.29
N GLU A 61 2.35 5.40 8.89
CA GLU A 61 1.43 4.35 9.33
C GLU A 61 0.37 4.90 10.31
N MET A 62 0.80 5.71 11.28
CA MET A 62 -0.09 6.36 12.25
C MET A 62 -1.09 7.31 11.55
N LYS A 63 -0.64 8.14 10.62
CA LYS A 63 -1.50 9.05 9.84
C LYS A 63 -2.55 8.29 9.05
N MET A 64 -2.20 7.16 8.44
CA MET A 64 -3.14 6.32 7.70
C MET A 64 -4.25 5.75 8.60
N HIS A 65 -3.91 5.34 9.82
CA HIS A 65 -4.89 4.85 10.81
C HIS A 65 -5.76 5.98 11.38
N GLN A 66 -5.21 7.18 11.58
CA GLN A 66 -5.99 8.36 11.94
C GLN A 66 -6.99 8.75 10.84
N SER A 67 -6.56 8.73 9.58
CA SER A 67 -7.42 8.96 8.42
C SER A 67 -8.54 7.91 8.33
N TYR A 68 -8.22 6.64 8.55
CA TYR A 68 -9.21 5.56 8.63
C TYR A 68 -10.26 5.84 9.70
N ARG A 69 -9.84 6.26 10.90
CA ARG A 69 -10.77 6.61 11.99
C ARG A 69 -11.77 7.67 11.55
N ILE A 70 -11.30 8.75 10.94
CA ILE A 70 -12.19 9.82 10.46
C ILE A 70 -13.18 9.29 9.42
N LYS A 71 -12.71 8.52 8.43
CA LYS A 71 -13.59 7.91 7.42
C LYS A 71 -14.62 6.95 8.03
N ALA A 72 -14.20 6.12 8.98
CA ALA A 72 -15.10 5.20 9.67
C ALA A 72 -16.19 5.93 10.47
N LEU A 73 -15.87 7.10 11.04
CA LEU A 73 -16.84 7.95 11.74
C LEU A 73 -17.81 8.65 10.77
N LEU A 74 -17.36 9.01 9.57
CA LEU A 74 -18.16 9.66 8.53
C LEU A 74 -18.92 8.67 7.63
N CYS A 75 -18.69 7.38 7.79
CA CYS A 75 -19.29 6.33 6.97
C CYS A 75 -20.82 6.31 7.13
N ARG A 76 -21.51 5.91 6.05
CA ARG A 76 -22.98 5.80 6.03
C ARG A 76 -23.48 4.93 7.19
N LYS A 77 -24.62 5.31 7.79
CA LYS A 77 -25.27 4.53 8.86
C LYS A 77 -25.48 3.07 8.40
N GLY A 78 -25.03 2.12 9.21
CA GLY A 78 -25.09 0.68 8.90
C GLY A 78 -23.94 0.17 8.04
N TYR A 79 -22.96 1.02 7.69
CA TYR A 79 -21.77 0.65 6.93
C TYR A 79 -20.50 0.97 7.70
N THR A 80 -19.39 0.40 7.24
CA THR A 80 -18.02 0.65 7.72
C THR A 80 -17.05 0.50 6.56
N TYR A 81 -15.89 1.15 6.64
CA TYR A 81 -14.81 0.93 5.69
C TYR A 81 -13.98 -0.31 6.05
N CYS A 82 -13.55 -1.07 5.05
CA CYS A 82 -12.52 -2.10 5.19
C CYS A 82 -11.16 -1.44 5.46
N LEU A 83 -10.53 -1.76 6.60
CA LEU A 83 -9.21 -1.22 6.94
C LEU A 83 -8.13 -1.73 5.99
N ILE A 84 -8.21 -3.00 5.55
CA ILE A 84 -7.24 -3.59 4.64
C ILE A 84 -7.26 -2.87 3.28
N CYS A 85 -8.45 -2.60 2.72
CA CYS A 85 -8.58 -1.75 1.53
C CYS A 85 -7.95 -0.38 1.76
N HIS A 86 -8.31 0.29 2.86
CA HIS A 86 -7.85 1.65 3.14
C HIS A 86 -6.32 1.75 3.24
N LEU A 87 -5.66 0.80 3.90
CA LEU A 87 -4.21 0.76 3.99
C LEU A 87 -3.55 0.41 2.65
N ALA A 88 -4.22 -0.37 1.80
CA ALA A 88 -3.80 -0.65 0.43
C ALA A 88 -4.14 0.48 -0.57
N SER A 89 -4.48 1.68 -0.09
CA SER A 89 -4.92 2.84 -0.90
C SER A 89 -6.21 2.64 -1.69
N GLY A 90 -6.97 1.58 -1.41
CA GLY A 90 -8.33 1.38 -1.92
C GLY A 90 -9.38 1.88 -0.95
N GLU A 91 -10.61 2.05 -1.43
CA GLU A 91 -11.74 2.42 -0.57
C GLU A 91 -12.91 1.45 -0.80
N LYS A 92 -13.31 0.76 0.27
CA LYS A 92 -14.47 -0.13 0.21
C LYS A 92 -15.32 0.01 1.46
N GLU A 93 -16.53 0.53 1.28
CA GLU A 93 -17.59 0.46 2.28
C GLU A 93 -18.26 -0.91 2.24
N LEU A 94 -18.54 -1.43 3.43
CA LEU A 94 -19.17 -2.72 3.67
C LEU A 94 -20.30 -2.55 4.69
N PRO A 95 -21.39 -3.31 4.57
CA PRO A 95 -22.39 -3.36 5.63
C PRO A 95 -21.76 -3.79 6.96
N LYS A 96 -22.22 -3.23 8.08
CA LYS A 96 -21.84 -3.61 9.46
C LYS A 96 -22.43 -4.98 9.83
N ASP A 97 -21.93 -6.00 9.15
CA ASP A 97 -22.27 -7.40 9.34
C ASP A 97 -20.99 -8.20 9.33
N GLN A 98 -20.80 -9.03 10.36
CA GLN A 98 -19.53 -9.72 10.57
C GLN A 98 -19.21 -10.70 9.43
N ASN A 99 -20.23 -11.37 8.89
CA ASN A 99 -20.09 -12.39 7.86
C ASN A 99 -19.78 -11.74 6.50
N LYS A 100 -20.44 -10.62 6.18
CA LYS A 100 -20.17 -9.87 4.94
C LYS A 100 -18.76 -9.29 4.92
N ILE A 101 -18.29 -8.78 6.05
CA ILE A 101 -16.93 -8.24 6.18
C ILE A 101 -15.90 -9.36 6.07
N GLU A 102 -16.11 -10.47 6.76
CA GLU A 102 -15.22 -11.63 6.67
C GLU A 102 -15.17 -12.22 5.27
N HIS A 103 -16.32 -12.39 4.63
CA HIS A 103 -16.41 -12.87 3.26
C HIS A 103 -15.69 -11.94 2.27
N HIS A 104 -15.86 -10.62 2.42
CA HIS A 104 -15.10 -9.66 1.63
C HIS A 104 -13.60 -9.81 1.84
N ASN A 105 -13.13 -9.94 3.08
CA ASN A 105 -11.69 -10.07 3.33
C ASN A 105 -11.13 -11.36 2.72
N ILE A 106 -11.85 -12.49 2.84
CA ILE A 106 -11.42 -13.76 2.26
C ILE A 106 -11.34 -13.65 0.73
N THR A 107 -12.34 -13.04 0.09
CA THR A 107 -12.43 -12.96 -1.37
C THR A 107 -11.50 -11.92 -1.98
N ALA A 108 -11.37 -10.74 -1.37
CA ALA A 108 -10.60 -9.62 -1.91
C ALA A 108 -9.16 -9.56 -1.40
N HIS A 109 -8.87 -10.14 -0.24
CA HIS A 109 -7.57 -10.04 0.43
C HIS A 109 -6.98 -11.41 0.78
N CYS A 110 -7.62 -12.51 0.37
CA CYS A 110 -7.18 -13.88 0.62
C CYS A 110 -6.93 -14.19 2.10
N CYS A 111 -7.60 -13.48 3.01
CA CYS A 111 -7.49 -13.69 4.46
C CYS A 111 -8.77 -13.25 5.18
N PRO A 112 -9.21 -13.91 6.25
CA PRO A 112 -10.37 -13.46 7.02
C PRO A 112 -10.09 -12.15 7.78
N GLY A 113 -8.82 -11.84 8.02
CA GLY A 113 -8.37 -10.71 8.83
C GLY A 113 -8.52 -10.95 10.34
N ILE A 114 -7.66 -10.31 11.11
CA ILE A 114 -7.66 -10.31 12.58
C ILE A 114 -8.74 -9.36 13.06
N LYS A 115 -9.68 -9.87 13.87
CA LYS A 115 -10.81 -9.09 14.38
C LYS A 115 -10.39 -8.17 15.53
N CYS A 116 -10.92 -6.96 15.56
CA CYS A 116 -10.76 -6.06 16.70
C CYS A 116 -11.44 -6.65 17.95
N VAL A 117 -10.76 -6.57 19.09
CA VAL A 117 -11.27 -7.11 20.37
C VAL A 117 -12.38 -6.24 20.98
N ARG A 118 -12.52 -4.98 20.57
CA ARG A 118 -13.55 -4.08 21.09
C ARG A 118 -14.94 -4.56 20.67
N ALA A 119 -15.80 -4.85 21.65
CA ALA A 119 -17.19 -5.23 21.40
C ALA A 119 -17.91 -4.18 20.53
N GLY A 120 -18.63 -4.65 19.51
CA GLY A 120 -19.33 -3.80 18.53
C GLY A 120 -18.43 -3.16 17.46
N CYS A 121 -17.11 -3.37 17.51
CA CYS A 121 -16.23 -2.99 16.41
C CYS A 121 -16.24 -4.08 15.32
N PHE A 122 -16.47 -3.65 14.08
CA PHE A 122 -16.52 -4.53 12.91
C PHE A 122 -15.20 -4.55 12.13
N THR A 123 -14.22 -3.74 12.53
CA THR A 123 -12.93 -3.64 11.84
C THR A 123 -12.14 -4.93 11.98
N ARG A 124 -11.55 -5.34 10.86
CA ARG A 124 -10.55 -6.41 10.79
C ARG A 124 -9.32 -5.87 10.06
N ALA A 125 -8.14 -6.37 10.44
CA ALA A 125 -6.87 -5.99 9.81
C ALA A 125 -6.11 -7.21 9.29
N ARG A 126 -5.16 -7.02 8.38
CA ARG A 126 -4.34 -8.12 7.86
C ARG A 126 -3.27 -8.53 8.87
N TYR A 127 -2.62 -7.56 9.51
CA TYR A 127 -1.50 -7.78 10.42
C TYR A 127 -1.82 -7.36 11.85
N SER A 128 -1.14 -7.97 12.82
CA SER A 128 -1.30 -7.66 14.25
C SER A 128 -0.93 -6.22 14.58
N ARG A 129 0.05 -5.64 13.85
CA ARG A 129 0.43 -4.23 13.98
C ARG A 129 -0.75 -3.30 13.66
N ASP A 130 -1.39 -3.51 12.51
CA ASP A 130 -2.51 -2.67 12.06
C ASP A 130 -3.71 -2.76 13.02
N ILE A 131 -4.02 -3.96 13.54
CA ILE A 131 -5.11 -4.09 14.50
C ILE A 131 -4.76 -3.42 15.83
N GLY A 132 -3.50 -3.45 16.26
CA GLY A 132 -3.01 -2.72 17.43
C GLY A 132 -3.11 -1.20 17.24
N LEU A 133 -2.64 -0.68 16.10
CA LEU A 133 -2.77 0.75 15.77
C LEU A 133 -4.23 1.19 15.69
N HIS A 134 -5.10 0.39 15.07
CA HIS A 134 -6.53 0.63 15.05
C HIS A 134 -7.11 0.70 16.47
N GLN A 135 -6.75 -0.25 17.35
CA GLN A 135 -7.24 -0.27 18.74
C GLN A 135 -6.76 0.95 19.53
N TYR A 136 -5.51 1.35 19.36
CA TYR A 136 -4.96 2.56 19.96
C TYR A 136 -5.71 3.82 19.47
N VAL A 137 -5.82 4.00 18.15
CA VAL A 137 -6.39 5.21 17.55
C VAL A 137 -7.91 5.32 17.73
N CYS A 138 -8.65 4.22 17.52
CA CYS A 138 -10.11 4.22 17.52
C CYS A 138 -10.72 3.93 18.89
N HIS A 139 -10.01 3.22 19.76
CA HIS A 139 -10.56 2.72 21.02
C HIS A 139 -9.75 3.12 22.26
N LYS A 140 -8.57 3.72 22.09
CA LYS A 140 -7.64 4.05 23.18
C LYS A 140 -7.30 2.84 24.05
N LEU A 141 -7.22 1.67 23.43
CA LEU A 141 -6.74 0.45 24.08
C LEU A 141 -5.22 0.40 23.86
N SER A 142 -4.46 0.34 24.96
CA SER A 142 -3.00 0.18 24.98
C SER A 142 -2.65 -1.25 25.39
#